data_AF-A0A1N6MU02-F1
#
_entry.id   AF-A0A1N6MU02-F1
#
_cell.length_a   1.000
_cell.length_b   1.000
_cell.length_c   1.000
_cell.angle_alpha   90.00
_cell.angle_beta   90.00
_cell.angle_gamma   90.00
#
_symmetry.space_group_name_H-M   'P 1'
#
loop_
_entity.id
_entity.type
_entity.pdbx_description
1 polymer ?
#
loop_
_entity_poly.entity_id
_entity_poly.type
_entity_poly.pdbx_seq_one_letter_code
_entity_poly.pdbx_strand_id
1 'polypeptide(L)'
;MQQTAGKESLALEMLSMLVQSLPEMKTKIEQALTAEGEIHRESFLHHVHQLHGSCCYNGVPKLKMICELIEKQLRQDISLADLEPELLEFIDEIDHVIAAAPDILRAAKSLTSTP
;
A
#
# COMPACT_ATOMS: atom_id res chain seq x y z
N MET A 1 28.26 17.42 -8.64
CA MET A 1 26.81 17.20 -8.63
C MET A 1 26.52 16.08 -7.63
N GLN A 2 26.16 16.42 -6.39
CA GLN A 2 25.93 15.48 -5.27
C GLN A 2 24.46 15.44 -4.84
N GLN A 3 23.53 15.58 -5.79
CA GLN A 3 22.09 15.59 -5.49
C GLN A 3 21.42 14.22 -5.58
N THR A 4 22.14 13.17 -5.97
CA THR A 4 21.57 11.84 -6.19
C THR A 4 21.49 11.02 -4.91
N ALA A 5 22.53 11.06 -4.06
CA ALA A 5 22.60 10.29 -2.82
C ALA A 5 21.47 10.63 -1.82
N GLY A 6 21.05 11.90 -1.74
CA GLY A 6 19.94 12.32 -0.87
C GLY A 6 18.54 11.97 -1.40
N LYS A 7 18.39 11.74 -2.71
CA LYS A 7 17.11 11.35 -3.32
C LYS A 7 16.88 9.84 -3.20
N GLU A 8 17.93 9.04 -3.34
CA GLU A 8 17.87 7.59 -3.15
C GLU A 8 17.64 7.22 -1.69
N SER A 9 18.28 7.91 -0.73
CA SER A 9 18.03 7.69 0.69
C SER A 9 16.57 7.98 1.07
N LEU A 10 16.01 9.06 0.51
CA LEU A 10 14.61 9.43 0.73
C LEU A 10 13.64 8.40 0.13
N ALA A 11 13.90 7.93 -1.09
CA ALA A 11 13.07 6.90 -1.72
C ALA A 11 13.03 5.60 -0.89
N LEU A 12 14.16 5.20 -0.31
CA LEU A 12 14.22 4.01 0.57
C LEU A 12 13.51 4.23 1.90
N GLU A 13 13.60 5.43 2.47
CA GLU A 13 12.85 5.80 3.67
C GLU A 13 11.34 5.79 3.41
N MET A 14 10.90 6.36 2.29
CA MET A 14 9.49 6.35 1.87
C MET A 14 8.96 4.94 1.62
N LEU A 15 9.75 4.07 0.99
CA LEU A 15 9.40 2.67 0.78
C LEU A 15 9.31 1.93 2.12
N SER A 16 10.25 2.18 3.04
CA SER A 16 10.21 1.59 4.38
C SER A 16 8.97 2.02 5.16
N MET A 17 8.60 3.30 5.11
CA MET A 17 7.38 3.80 5.76
C MET A 17 6.11 3.20 5.16
N LEU A 18 6.06 3.06 3.83
CA LEU A 18 4.96 2.37 3.14
C LEU A 18 4.84 0.93 3.65
N VAL A 19 5.92 0.16 3.63
CA VAL A 19 5.91 -1.26 4.04
C VAL A 19 5.49 -1.41 5.51
N GLN A 20 5.88 -0.48 6.37
CA GLN A 20 5.48 -0.47 7.79
C GLN A 20 3.99 -0.19 8.00
N SER A 21 3.30 0.49 7.08
CA SER A 21 1.86 0.76 7.19
C SER A 21 0.98 -0.36 6.63
N LEU A 22 1.53 -1.24 5.78
CA LEU A 22 0.75 -2.31 5.13
C LEU A 22 0.11 -3.33 6.11
N PRO A 23 0.74 -3.75 7.22
CA PRO A 23 0.10 -4.64 8.19
C PRO A 23 -1.15 -4.03 8.83
N GLU A 24 -1.13 -2.72 9.10
CA GLU A 24 -2.31 -2.00 9.60
C GLU A 24 -3.40 -1.97 8.53
N MET A 25 -3.06 -1.65 7.27
CA MET A 25 -4.01 -1.69 6.17
C MET A 25 -4.66 -3.08 6.03
N LYS A 26 -3.88 -4.15 6.09
CA LYS A 26 -4.39 -5.53 6.04
C LYS A 26 -5.45 -5.77 7.11
N THR A 27 -5.18 -5.34 8.34
CA THR A 27 -6.16 -5.44 9.45
C THR A 27 -7.44 -4.67 9.14
N LYS A 28 -7.35 -3.49 8.50
CA LYS A 28 -8.53 -2.71 8.09
C LYS A 28 -9.34 -3.40 7.00
N ILE A 29 -8.67 -4.05 6.04
CA ILE A 29 -9.34 -4.84 5.00
C ILE A 29 -10.06 -6.04 5.61
N GLU A 30 -9.41 -6.76 6.52
CA GLU A 30 -10.02 -7.88 7.25
C GLU A 30 -11.26 -7.42 8.05
N GLN A 31 -11.22 -6.25 8.69
CA GLN A 31 -12.38 -5.63 9.34
C GLN A 31 -13.48 -5.28 8.34
N ALA A 32 -13.13 -4.76 7.16
CA ALA A 32 -14.07 -4.42 6.10
C ALA A 32 -14.81 -5.65 5.55
N LEU A 33 -14.18 -6.83 5.60
CA LEU A 33 -14.77 -8.12 5.19
C LEU A 33 -15.69 -8.74 6.25
N THR A 34 -15.80 -8.16 7.45
CA THR A 34 -16.73 -8.66 8.47
C THR A 34 -18.15 -8.16 8.24
N ALA A 35 -19.13 -8.77 8.92
CA ALA A 35 -20.52 -8.30 8.93
C ALA A 35 -20.68 -6.84 9.44
N GLU A 36 -19.70 -6.34 10.20
CA GLU A 36 -19.68 -4.99 10.77
C GLU A 36 -18.87 -4.01 9.91
N GLY A 37 -18.27 -4.47 8.81
CA GLY A 37 -17.37 -3.67 7.96
C GLY A 37 -18.01 -2.38 7.45
N GLU A 38 -19.29 -2.41 7.08
CA GLU A 38 -20.03 -1.23 6.60
C GLU A 38 -20.17 -0.13 7.64
N ILE A 39 -20.15 -0.46 8.94
CA ILE A 39 -20.16 0.52 10.03
C ILE A 39 -18.90 1.40 9.97
N HIS A 40 -17.79 0.85 9.46
CA HIS A 40 -16.48 1.49 9.39
C HIS A 40 -16.09 1.93 7.97
N ARG A 41 -17.03 1.89 7.00
CA ARG A 41 -16.79 2.18 5.58
C ARG A 41 -16.07 3.52 5.35
N GLU A 42 -16.54 4.60 5.96
CA GLU A 42 -15.92 5.93 5.78
C GLU A 42 -14.48 5.96 6.28
N SER A 43 -14.22 5.32 7.42
CA SER A 43 -12.87 5.17 7.95
C SER A 43 -12.01 4.34 7.00
N PHE A 44 -12.52 3.22 6.51
CA PHE A 44 -11.79 2.38 5.55
C PHE A 44 -11.44 3.16 4.26
N LEU A 45 -12.39 3.89 3.68
CA LEU A 45 -12.15 4.75 2.51
C LEU A 45 -11.03 5.77 2.78
N HIS A 46 -11.00 6.39 3.97
CA HIS A 46 -9.93 7.32 4.33
C HIS A 46 -8.55 6.64 4.32
N HIS A 47 -8.43 5.44 4.91
CA HIS A 47 -7.17 4.69 4.91
C HIS A 47 -6.76 4.30 3.49
N VAL A 48 -7.69 3.83 2.65
CA VAL A 48 -7.41 3.48 1.24
C VAL A 48 -6.89 4.70 0.48
N HIS A 49 -7.49 5.87 0.68
CA HIS A 49 -7.01 7.13 0.08
C HIS A 49 -5.59 7.50 0.53
N GLN A 50 -5.28 7.39 1.83
CA GLN A 50 -3.93 7.65 2.34
C GLN A 50 -2.89 6.69 1.74
N LEU A 51 -3.23 5.41 1.63
CA LEU A 51 -2.34 4.40 1.06
C LEU A 51 -2.17 4.60 -0.45
N HIS A 52 -3.23 4.94 -1.17
CA HIS A 52 -3.18 5.30 -2.59
C HIS A 52 -2.18 6.45 -2.84
N GLY A 53 -2.27 7.52 -2.05
CA GLY A 53 -1.32 8.63 -2.12
C GLY A 53 0.13 8.20 -1.84
N SER A 54 0.33 7.28 -0.90
CA SER A 54 1.65 6.74 -0.53
C SER A 54 2.25 5.84 -1.62
N CYS A 55 1.42 5.14 -2.41
CA CYS A 55 1.88 4.27 -3.49
C CYS A 55 2.51 5.03 -4.67
N CYS A 56 2.17 6.32 -4.86
CA CYS A 56 2.63 7.12 -6.00
C CYS A 56 4.16 7.31 -6.05
N TYR A 57 4.85 7.12 -4.93
CA TYR A 57 6.27 7.43 -4.79
C TYR A 57 7.18 6.19 -4.72
N ASN A 58 6.60 4.99 -4.63
CA ASN A 58 7.29 3.79 -4.14
C ASN A 58 7.37 2.62 -5.13
N GLY A 59 6.96 2.80 -6.39
CA GLY A 59 7.16 1.79 -7.43
C GLY A 59 6.36 0.49 -7.25
N VAL A 60 5.17 0.58 -6.64
CA VAL A 60 4.24 -0.54 -6.41
C VAL A 60 3.01 -0.42 -7.31
N PRO A 61 3.14 -0.66 -8.64
CA PRO A 61 2.09 -0.32 -9.61
C PRO A 61 0.80 -1.12 -9.40
N LYS A 62 0.89 -2.39 -9.01
CA LYS A 62 -0.29 -3.23 -8.77
C LYS A 62 -1.02 -2.82 -7.49
N LEU A 63 -0.31 -2.65 -6.37
CA LEU A 63 -0.89 -2.11 -5.14
C LEU A 63 -1.59 -0.77 -5.36
N LYS A 64 -0.96 0.14 -6.13
CA LYS A 64 -1.57 1.42 -6.51
C LYS A 64 -2.89 1.24 -7.26
N MET A 65 -2.92 0.37 -8.26
CA MET A 65 -4.09 0.11 -9.09
C MET A 65 -5.26 -0.43 -8.27
N ILE A 66 -4.98 -1.37 -7.36
CA ILE A 66 -5.99 -1.92 -6.45
C ILE A 66 -6.54 -0.83 -5.52
N CYS A 67 -5.67 0.00 -4.94
CA CYS A 67 -6.10 1.13 -4.10
C CYS A 67 -7.00 2.11 -4.88
N GLU A 68 -6.62 2.48 -6.11
CA GLU A 68 -7.38 3.39 -6.96
C GLU A 68 -8.76 2.81 -7.32
N LEU A 69 -8.82 1.52 -7.66
CA LEU A 69 -10.06 0.81 -7.97
C LEU A 69 -10.99 0.82 -6.75
N ILE A 70 -10.51 0.36 -5.60
CA ILE A 70 -11.31 0.28 -4.37
C ILE A 70 -11.77 1.69 -3.96
N GLU A 71 -10.89 2.68 -3.96
CA GLU A 71 -11.25 4.07 -3.63
C GLU A 71 -12.37 4.59 -4.53
N LYS A 72 -12.26 4.36 -5.85
CA LYS A 72 -13.26 4.79 -6.83
C LYS A 72 -14.61 4.11 -6.58
N GLN A 73 -14.63 2.80 -6.38
CA GLN A 73 -15.86 2.04 -6.16
C GLN A 73 -16.52 2.44 -4.84
N LEU A 74 -15.72 2.65 -3.78
CA LEU A 74 -16.23 3.12 -2.50
C LEU A 74 -16.89 4.50 -2.59
N ARG A 75 -16.31 5.42 -3.37
CA ARG A 75 -16.88 6.75 -3.66
C ARG A 75 -18.15 6.71 -4.52
N GLN A 76 -18.41 5.58 -5.19
CA GLN A 76 -19.63 5.31 -5.95
C GLN A 76 -20.67 4.53 -5.13
N ASP A 77 -20.49 4.47 -3.80
CA ASP A 77 -21.39 3.78 -2.87
C ASP A 77 -21.55 2.27 -3.12
N ILE A 78 -20.59 1.64 -3.81
CA ILE A 78 -20.54 0.18 -3.99
C ILE A 78 -20.25 -0.48 -2.64
N SER A 79 -21.04 -1.48 -2.24
CA SER A 79 -20.90 -2.12 -0.92
C SER A 79 -19.56 -2.84 -0.78
N LEU A 80 -19.06 -2.96 0.46
CA LEU A 80 -17.86 -3.74 0.79
C LEU A 80 -18.04 -5.22 0.46
N ALA A 81 -19.26 -5.74 0.58
CA ALA A 81 -19.59 -7.11 0.17
C ALA A 81 -19.41 -7.32 -1.33
N ASP A 82 -19.82 -6.36 -2.16
CA ASP A 82 -19.62 -6.41 -3.61
C ASP A 82 -18.15 -6.23 -4.02
N LEU A 83 -17.31 -5.70 -3.12
CA LEU A 83 -15.88 -5.50 -3.31
C LEU A 83 -15.02 -6.60 -2.67
N GLU A 84 -15.63 -7.66 -2.12
CA GLU A 84 -14.89 -8.77 -1.51
C GLU A 84 -13.75 -9.32 -2.40
N PRO A 85 -13.93 -9.54 -3.72
CA PRO A 85 -12.85 -10.02 -4.58
C PRO A 85 -11.65 -9.07 -4.62
N GLU A 86 -11.87 -7.78 -4.78
CA GLU A 86 -10.83 -6.75 -4.83
C GLU A 86 -10.14 -6.60 -3.47
N LEU A 87 -10.89 -6.73 -2.37
CA LEU A 87 -10.35 -6.68 -1.01
C LEU A 87 -9.44 -7.89 -0.73
N LEU A 88 -9.80 -9.09 -1.20
CA LEU A 88 -8.93 -10.26 -1.10
C LEU A 88 -7.67 -10.11 -1.96
N GLU A 89 -7.80 -9.60 -3.19
CA GLU A 89 -6.64 -9.30 -4.04
C GLU A 89 -5.72 -8.26 -3.37
N PHE A 90 -6.29 -7.30 -2.65
CA PHE A 90 -5.54 -6.30 -1.91
C PHE A 90 -4.71 -6.92 -0.78
N ILE A 91 -5.28 -7.87 -0.04
CA ILE A 91 -4.55 -8.62 1.00
C ILE A 91 -3.38 -9.39 0.38
N ASP A 92 -3.62 -10.11 -0.72
CA ASP A 92 -2.59 -10.89 -1.40
C ASP A 92 -1.44 -10.01 -1.91
N GLU A 93 -1.77 -8.85 -2.47
CA GLU A 93 -0.76 -7.90 -2.94
C GLU A 93 0.02 -7.26 -1.78
N ILE A 94 -0.64 -6.97 -0.66
CA ILE A 94 0.03 -6.50 0.57
C ILE A 94 1.06 -7.54 1.03
N ASP A 95 0.66 -8.80 1.13
CA ASP A 95 1.56 -9.88 1.57
C ASP A 95 2.74 -10.04 0.59
N HIS A 96 2.48 -9.92 -0.71
CA HIS A 96 3.52 -9.95 -1.74
C HIS A 96 4.54 -8.81 -1.56
N VAL A 97 4.06 -7.57 -1.37
CA VAL A 97 4.94 -6.40 -1.18
C VAL A 97 5.74 -6.51 0.11
N ILE A 98 5.12 -6.93 1.21
CA ILE A 98 5.81 -7.14 2.50
C ILE A 98 6.92 -8.19 2.34
N ALA A 99 6.66 -9.28 1.63
CA ALA A 99 7.64 -10.34 1.41
C ALA A 99 8.80 -9.89 0.49
N ALA A 100 8.52 -9.05 -0.52
CA ALA A 100 9.53 -8.56 -1.46
C ALA A 100 10.38 -7.39 -0.91
N ALA A 101 9.83 -6.61 0.03
CA ALA A 101 10.46 -5.40 0.53
C ALA A 101 11.88 -5.60 1.12
N PRO A 102 12.18 -6.63 1.94
CA PRO A 102 13.53 -6.84 2.48
C PRO A 102 14.60 -6.99 1.39
N ASP A 103 14.29 -7.71 0.31
CA ASP A 103 15.22 -7.93 -0.78
C ASP A 103 15.45 -6.66 -1.59
N ILE A 104 14.40 -5.88 -1.85
CA ILE A 104 14.49 -4.59 -2.55
C ILE A 104 15.32 -3.59 -1.73
N LEU A 105 15.03 -3.47 -0.42
CA LEU A 105 15.74 -2.57 0.48
C LEU A 105 17.22 -2.97 0.66
N ARG A 106 17.53 -4.28 0.61
CA ARG A 106 18.91 -4.78 0.66
C ARG A 106 19.66 -4.53 -0.63
N ALA A 107 19.06 -4.82 -1.79
CA ALA A 107 19.64 -4.59 -3.09
C ALA A 107 19.99 -3.10 -3.29
N ALA A 108 19.08 -2.20 -2.93
CA ALA A 108 19.32 -0.76 -3.04
C ALA A 108 20.47 -0.26 -2.16
N LYS A 109 20.58 -0.74 -0.90
CA LYS A 109 21.71 -0.40 -0.01
C LYS A 109 23.06 -0.89 -0.52
N SER A 110 23.09 -2.01 -1.25
CA SER A 110 24.33 -2.56 -1.82
C SER A 110 24.85 -1.77 -3.03
N LEU A 111 23.96 -1.07 -3.76
CA LEU A 111 24.32 -0.24 -4.92
C LEU A 111 24.86 1.14 -4.52
N THR A 112 24.48 1.64 -3.35
CA THR A 112 24.93 2.95 -2.85
C THR A 112 26.24 2.88 -2.04
N SER A 113 26.82 1.70 -1.86
CA SER A 113 27.98 1.45 -0.98
C SER A 113 29.29 1.14 -1.71
N THR A 114 29.35 1.29 -3.04
CA THR A 114 30.63 1.25 -3.77
C THR A 114 31.43 2.56 -3.59
N PRO A 115 32.70 2.49 -3.17
CA PRO A 115 33.56 3.65 -2.90
C PRO A 115 33.96 4.43 -4.15
#